data_AF-A0A953IIH5-F1
#
_entry.id   AF-A0A953IIH5-F1
#
_cell.length_a   1.000
_cell.length_b   1.000
_cell.length_c   1.000
_cell.angle_alpha   90.00
_cell.angle_beta   90.00
_cell.angle_gamma   90.00
#
_symmetry.space_group_name_H-M   'P 1'
#
loop_
_entity.id
_entity.type
_entity.pdbx_description
1 polymer ?
#
loop_
_entity_poly.entity_id
_entity_poly.type
_entity_poly.pdbx_seq_one_letter_code
_entity_poly.pdbx_strand_id
1 'polypeptide(L)'
;REAAALYERVHVTPYFYTNPHLFSIERVPWRVEVNGHRWTVDTEDDLAFVRAVYSHFECKDTFSWLEVLQLLEDRPELRAMNQGVRQKPLEDG
;
A
#
# COMPACT_ATOMS: atom_id res chain seq x y z
N ARG A 1 13.99 23.81 13.50
CA ARG A 1 13.38 22.59 12.93
C ARG A 1 11.89 22.72 13.14
N GLU A 2 11.09 22.64 12.08
CA GLU A 2 9.67 23.00 12.13
C GLU A 2 8.74 21.80 12.43
N ALA A 3 9.06 20.60 11.93
CA ALA A 3 8.41 19.36 12.36
C ALA A 3 8.84 19.00 13.80
N ALA A 4 7.89 19.00 14.72
CA ALA A 4 8.13 18.86 16.16
C ALA A 4 7.74 17.48 16.69
N ALA A 5 6.75 16.81 16.09
CA ALA A 5 6.37 15.47 16.50
C ALA A 5 7.31 14.41 15.90
N LEU A 6 7.55 13.32 16.64
CA LEU A 6 8.47 12.26 16.19
C LEU A 6 7.97 11.60 14.89
N TYR A 7 6.67 11.28 14.81
CA TYR A 7 6.07 10.63 13.65
C TYR A 7 6.15 11.49 12.38
N GLU A 8 6.11 12.82 12.50
CA GLU A 8 6.31 13.74 11.37
C GLU A 8 7.71 13.63 10.78
N ARG A 9 8.69 13.31 11.63
CA ARG A 9 10.10 13.17 11.24
C ARG A 9 10.45 11.76 10.74
N VAL A 10 9.72 10.75 11.20
CA VAL A 10 9.88 9.35 10.76
C VAL A 10 9.14 9.10 9.45
N HIS A 11 7.88 9.53 9.35
CA HIS A 11 7.05 9.31 8.16
C HIS A 11 7.15 10.42 7.11
N VAL A 12 7.85 11.52 7.41
CA VAL A 12 8.24 12.65 6.54
C VAL A 12 7.08 13.45 5.94
N THR A 13 6.13 12.80 5.29
CA THR A 13 4.98 13.41 4.60
C THR A 13 3.87 13.95 5.51
N PRO A 14 3.63 13.48 6.76
CA PRO A 14 2.56 14.02 7.58
C PRO A 14 2.64 15.54 7.78
N TYR A 15 3.85 16.09 7.91
CA TYR A 15 4.05 17.54 8.09
C TYR A 15 3.53 18.36 6.90
N PHE A 16 3.61 17.83 5.67
CA PHE A 16 3.06 18.49 4.49
C PHE A 16 1.53 18.54 4.55
N TYR A 17 0.90 17.42 4.92
CA TYR A 17 -0.56 17.31 4.96
C TYR A 17 -1.20 18.05 6.14
N THR A 18 -0.50 18.18 7.27
CA THR A 18 -0.97 18.95 8.44
C THR A 18 -0.73 20.45 8.30
N ASN A 19 0.17 20.88 7.41
CA ASN A 19 0.47 22.30 7.14
C ASN A 19 0.31 22.68 5.66
N PRO A 20 -0.88 22.48 5.04
CA PRO A 20 -1.06 22.66 3.60
C PRO A 20 -0.84 24.09 3.12
N HIS A 21 -0.89 25.08 4.01
CA HIS A 21 -0.63 26.49 3.70
C HIS A 21 0.86 26.82 3.48
N LEU A 22 1.76 25.91 3.87
CA LEU A 22 3.21 26.07 3.70
C LEU A 22 3.73 25.46 2.40
N PHE A 23 2.92 24.65 1.70
CA PHE A 23 3.36 23.82 0.58
C PHE A 23 2.38 23.91 -0.60
N SER A 24 2.91 23.76 -1.81
CA SER A 24 2.08 23.46 -2.98
C SER A 24 1.89 21.94 -3.07
N ILE A 25 0.66 21.46 -2.90
CA ILE A 25 0.33 20.03 -2.85
C ILE A 25 -0.62 19.72 -4.01
N GLU A 26 -0.20 18.80 -4.88
CA GLU A 26 -0.99 18.34 -6.02
C GLU A 26 -1.28 16.83 -5.91
N ARG A 27 -2.47 16.41 -6.33
CA ARG A 27 -2.86 15.00 -6.40
C ARG A 27 -2.79 14.52 -7.84
N VAL A 28 -2.12 13.39 -8.08
CA VAL A 28 -2.10 12.72 -9.38
C VAL A 28 -3.08 11.53 -9.33
N PRO A 29 -4.34 11.70 -9.77
CA PRO A 29 -5.32 10.62 -9.71
C PRO A 29 -5.02 9.56 -10.76
N TRP A 30 -5.28 8.30 -10.40
CA TRP A 30 -5.38 7.22 -11.36
C TRP A 30 -6.81 7.12 -11.91
N ARG A 31 -6.97 6.58 -13.12
CA ARG A 31 -8.28 6.50 -13.81
C ARG A 31 -9.20 5.41 -13.27
N VAL A 32 -8.66 4.42 -12.56
CA VAL A 32 -9.40 3.27 -12.04
C VAL A 32 -9.36 3.29 -10.51
N GLU A 33 -10.52 3.13 -9.88
CA GLU A 33 -10.61 2.94 -8.43
C GLU A 33 -10.01 1.57 -8.08
N VAL A 34 -8.81 1.56 -7.52
CA VAL A 34 -8.09 0.34 -7.08
C VAL A 34 -8.14 0.18 -5.55
N ASN A 35 -9.21 0.70 -4.95
CA ASN A 35 -9.34 0.78 -3.50
C ASN A 35 -9.57 -0.60 -2.88
N GLY A 36 -8.94 -0.83 -1.72
CA GLY A 36 -9.17 -2.02 -0.92
C GLY A 36 -8.31 -3.24 -1.29
N HIS A 37 -7.24 -3.04 -2.05
CA HIS A 37 -6.13 -3.98 -2.14
C HIS A 37 -5.06 -3.61 -1.10
N ARG A 38 -4.51 -4.62 -0.41
CA ARG A 38 -3.40 -4.45 0.54
C ARG A 38 -2.14 -5.03 -0.08
N TRP A 39 -1.37 -4.18 -0.75
CA TRP A 39 -0.09 -4.55 -1.37
C TRP A 39 1.08 -3.97 -0.57
N THR A 40 1.23 -4.47 0.66
CA THR A 40 2.37 -4.19 1.55
C THR A 40 2.91 -5.51 2.09
N VAL A 41 4.02 -5.50 2.84
CA VAL A 41 4.57 -6.69 3.52
C VAL A 41 4.93 -6.33 4.95
N ASP A 42 3.90 -6.18 5.80
CA ASP A 42 4.08 -5.82 7.21
C ASP A 42 3.78 -7.00 8.16
N THR A 43 3.07 -8.02 7.67
CA THR A 43 2.61 -9.19 8.42
C THR A 43 2.93 -10.50 7.69
N GLU A 44 2.78 -11.62 8.38
CA GLU A 44 2.94 -12.95 7.75
C GLU A 44 1.87 -13.20 6.68
N ASP A 45 0.64 -12.74 6.90
CA ASP A 45 -0.47 -12.83 5.93
C ASP A 45 -0.16 -12.05 4.64
N ASP A 46 0.42 -10.86 4.79
CA ASP A 46 0.89 -10.05 3.66
C ASP A 46 1.97 -10.78 2.85
N LEU A 47 2.93 -11.40 3.54
CA LEU A 47 4.00 -12.16 2.89
C LEU A 47 3.44 -13.41 2.19
N ALA A 48 2.48 -14.10 2.81
CA ALA A 48 1.80 -15.24 2.21
C ALA A 48 1.06 -14.84 0.93
N PHE A 49 0.34 -13.70 0.97
CA PHE A 49 -0.34 -13.13 -0.19
C PHE A 49 0.64 -12.85 -1.34
N VAL A 50 1.71 -12.09 -1.09
CA VAL A 50 2.69 -11.74 -2.13
C VAL A 50 3.35 -12.98 -2.72
N ARG A 51 3.68 -13.99 -1.90
CA ARG A 51 4.22 -15.27 -2.39
C ARG A 51 3.25 -16.02 -3.28
N ALA A 52 1.95 -16.03 -2.94
CA ALA A 52 0.93 -16.69 -3.75
C ALA A 52 0.75 -16.00 -5.12
N VAL A 53 0.73 -14.66 -5.13
CA VAL A 53 0.71 -13.86 -6.37
C VAL A 53 1.96 -14.15 -7.21
N TYR A 54 3.15 -14.08 -6.61
CA TYR A 54 4.40 -14.25 -7.33
C TYR A 54 4.56 -15.68 -7.89
N SER A 55 4.06 -16.68 -7.15
CA SER A 55 4.04 -18.08 -7.60
C SER A 55 3.08 -18.28 -8.79
N HIS A 56 1.98 -17.53 -8.87
CA HIS A 56 1.08 -17.57 -10.03
C HIS A 56 1.81 -17.13 -11.32
N PHE A 57 2.70 -16.16 -11.22
CA PHE A 57 3.52 -15.68 -12.34
C PHE A 57 4.85 -16.44 -12.51
N GLU A 58 4.92 -17.69 -12.04
CA GLU A 58 6.10 -18.56 -12.16
C GLU A 58 7.39 -17.94 -11.59
N CYS A 59 7.26 -17.08 -10.58
CA CYS A 59 8.36 -16.34 -9.99
C CYS A 59 9.16 -15.49 -11.00
N LYS A 60 8.51 -15.01 -12.06
CA LYS A 60 9.10 -14.11 -13.07
C LYS A 60 8.70 -12.67 -12.78
N ASP A 61 9.60 -11.73 -13.05
CA ASP A 61 9.35 -10.29 -12.92
C ASP A 61 8.71 -9.65 -14.17
N THR A 62 8.20 -10.47 -15.10
CA THR A 62 7.72 -10.01 -16.42
C THR A 62 6.25 -9.62 -16.44
N PHE A 63 5.59 -9.53 -15.28
CA PHE A 63 4.18 -9.14 -15.18
C PHE A 63 4.03 -7.71 -14.66
N SER A 64 2.96 -7.06 -15.08
CA SER A 64 2.54 -5.74 -14.66
C SER A 64 1.61 -5.81 -13.46
N TRP A 65 1.51 -4.70 -12.73
CA TRP A 65 0.53 -4.57 -11.66
C TRP A 65 -0.93 -4.66 -12.16
N LEU A 66 -1.19 -4.38 -13.44
CA LEU A 66 -2.50 -4.55 -14.07
C LEU A 66 -2.87 -6.03 -14.22
N GLU A 67 -1.89 -6.88 -14.54
CA GLU A 67 -2.09 -8.34 -14.56
C GLU A 67 -2.32 -8.88 -13.16
N VAL A 68 -1.69 -8.30 -12.13
CA VAL A 68 -2.02 -8.62 -10.73
C VAL A 68 -3.47 -8.26 -10.42
N LEU A 69 -3.96 -7.10 -10.85
CA LEU A 69 -5.37 -6.76 -10.64
C LEU A 69 -6.31 -7.78 -11.29
N GLN A 70 -6.05 -8.16 -12.55
CA GLN A 70 -6.84 -9.16 -13.24
C GLN A 70 -6.84 -10.51 -12.49
N LEU A 71 -5.67 -10.93 -12.01
CA LEU A 71 -5.54 -12.12 -11.16
C LEU A 71 -6.41 -12.04 -9.90
N LEU A 72 -6.48 -10.88 -9.24
CA LEU A 72 -7.28 -10.71 -8.01
C LEU A 72 -8.79 -10.67 -8.28
N GLU A 73 -9.21 -10.23 -9.46
CA GLU A 73 -10.61 -10.35 -9.91
C GLU A 73 -10.96 -11.81 -10.21
N ASP A 74 -10.06 -12.54 -10.88
CA ASP A 74 -10.25 -13.95 -11.23
C ASP A 74 -10.15 -14.88 -9.99
N ARG A 75 -9.37 -14.47 -8.98
CA ARG A 75 -9.05 -15.24 -7.77
C ARG A 75 -9.25 -14.40 -6.51
N PRO A 76 -10.50 -14.08 -6.12
CA PRO A 76 -10.79 -13.25 -4.96
C PRO A 76 -10.29 -13.85 -3.63
N GLU A 77 -10.04 -15.16 -3.58
CA GLU A 77 -9.42 -15.81 -2.43
C GLU A 77 -8.02 -15.30 -2.12
N LEU A 78 -7.26 -14.85 -3.14
CA LEU A 78 -5.94 -14.26 -2.94
C LEU A 78 -6.06 -12.94 -2.19
N ARG A 79 -7.00 -12.08 -2.59
CA ARG A 79 -7.27 -10.82 -1.89
C ARG A 79 -7.71 -11.06 -0.45
N ALA A 80 -8.48 -12.11 -0.19
CA ALA A 80 -8.98 -12.41 1.15
C ALA A 80 -7.86 -12.77 2.14
N MET A 81 -6.68 -13.20 1.68
CA MET A 81 -5.57 -13.65 2.53
C MET A 81 -5.11 -12.59 3.52
N ASN A 82 -5.08 -11.31 3.13
CA ASN A 82 -4.60 -10.23 3.99
C ASN A 82 -5.63 -9.10 4.16
N GLN A 83 -6.87 -9.29 3.70
CA GLN A 83 -7.92 -8.27 3.80
C GLN A 83 -8.27 -7.90 5.26
N GLY A 84 -8.09 -8.83 6.21
CA GLY A 84 -8.38 -8.60 7.62
C GLY A 84 -7.28 -7.87 8.40
N VAL A 85 -6.11 -7.66 7.78
CA VAL A 85 -4.96 -7.04 8.45
C VAL A 85 -5.25 -5.56 8.70
N ARG A 86 -5.17 -5.15 9.98
CA ARG A 86 -5.35 -3.75 10.38
C ARG A 86 -4.03 -3.01 10.29
N GLN A 87 -4.02 -1.90 9.57
CA GLN A 87 -2.84 -1.04 9.49
C GLN A 87 -2.57 -0.37 10.84
N LYS A 88 -1.30 -0.33 11.24
CA LYS A 88 -0.88 0.35 12.47
C LYS A 88 -1.09 1.87 12.32
N PRO A 89 -1.47 2.56 13.41
CA PRO A 89 -1.46 4.02 13.47
C PRO A 89 -0.09 4.61 13.08
N LEU A 90 -0.10 5.80 12.48
CA LEU A 90 1.12 6.56 12.15
C LEU A 90 1.97 6.91 13.38
N GLU A 91 1.36 6.92 14.56
CA GLU A 91 2.03 7.22 15.84
C GLU A 91 2.84 6.03 16.36
N ASP A 92 2.57 4.82 15.86
CA ASP A 92 3.18 3.56 16.31
C ASP A 92 4.37 3.12 15.42
N GLY A 93 4.83 4.00 14.53
CA GLY A 93 5.90 3.76 13.54
C GLY A 93 7.31 4.14 13.97
#